data_AF-A0A8T5T4F6-F1
#
_entry.id   AF-A0A8T5T4F6-F1
#
_cell.length_a   1.000
_cell.length_b   1.000
_cell.length_c   1.000
_cell.angle_alpha   90.00
_cell.angle_beta   90.00
_cell.angle_gamma   90.00
#
_symmetry.space_group_name_H-M   'P 1'
#
loop_
_entity.id
_entity.type
_entity.pdbx_description
1 polymer ?
#
loop_
_entity_poly.entity_id
_entity_poly.type
_entity_poly.pdbx_seq_one_letter_code
_entity_poly.pdbx_strand_id
1 'polypeptide(L)'
;MSNRPTSDESLTKFNEAFSSIEQIRGKPNKELDQYFVTKDTSLNRALLVNPDDYNHKRIITLGDMDLVALSIGLLSKPRDLAILDIDKRVSEIALNMKIDQNIRSVRFINHDIRTKMLGILNNQFDYVFIEPPMTEEGLEVGLSRAVQCAKKNEPSKIFLSFDIIDEKKHLIEEYFEKMNLTIESVKKSFNVYEHETPLEKSVSDLYVLAVSEESTETIPHHYFGPTYFRESYQKPHTYECKCGEIYSVGAKGSYSTIVELKEKGCPKCGYSENFRYTSSIPLE
;
A
#
# COMPACT_ATOMS: atom_id res chain seq x y z
N MET A 1 6.18 -11.99 -26.27
CA MET A 1 4.76 -12.17 -26.63
C MET A 1 3.94 -11.35 -25.66
N SER A 2 2.92 -10.62 -26.13
CA SER A 2 2.06 -9.82 -25.26
C SER A 2 1.21 -10.78 -24.42
N ASN A 3 1.36 -10.78 -23.09
CA ASN A 3 0.56 -11.58 -22.17
C ASN A 3 -0.86 -10.98 -21.96
N ARG A 4 -1.21 -9.94 -22.71
CA ARG A 4 -2.52 -9.30 -22.66
C ARG A 4 -3.56 -10.26 -23.26
N PRO A 5 -4.80 -10.31 -22.74
CA PRO A 5 -5.89 -11.02 -23.40
C PRO A 5 -5.97 -10.61 -24.88
N THR A 6 -5.67 -11.54 -25.79
CA THR A 6 -5.58 -11.25 -27.23
C THR A 6 -6.83 -11.66 -27.99
N SER A 7 -7.71 -12.47 -27.40
CA SER A 7 -9.01 -12.80 -28.00
C SER A 7 -10.06 -11.76 -27.62
N ASP A 8 -10.92 -11.41 -28.58
CA ASP A 8 -12.02 -10.47 -28.36
C ASP A 8 -12.95 -10.92 -27.22
N GLU A 9 -13.14 -12.23 -27.07
CA GLU A 9 -13.94 -12.82 -25.99
C GLU A 9 -13.30 -12.63 -24.60
N SER A 10 -12.00 -12.88 -24.47
CA SER A 10 -11.29 -12.71 -23.19
C SER A 10 -11.22 -11.24 -22.77
N LEU A 11 -11.06 -10.33 -23.72
CA LEU A 11 -11.05 -8.89 -23.43
C LEU A 11 -12.45 -8.39 -23.06
N THR A 12 -13.49 -8.88 -23.74
CA THR A 12 -14.90 -8.58 -23.40
C THR A 12 -15.22 -9.01 -21.98
N LYS A 13 -14.88 -10.25 -21.62
CA LYS A 13 -15.10 -10.78 -20.27
C LYS A 13 -14.35 -9.98 -19.20
N PHE A 14 -13.10 -9.60 -19.48
CA PHE A 14 -12.34 -8.74 -18.56
C PHE A 14 -13.04 -7.38 -18.35
N ASN A 15 -13.48 -6.74 -19.44
CA ASN A 15 -14.16 -5.46 -19.37
C ASN A 15 -15.47 -5.54 -18.58
N GLU A 16 -16.28 -6.57 -18.81
CA GLU A 16 -17.53 -6.79 -18.07
C GLU A 16 -17.27 -7.02 -16.58
N ALA A 17 -16.31 -7.87 -16.24
CA ALA A 17 -15.90 -8.12 -14.85
C ALA A 17 -15.43 -6.83 -14.17
N PHE A 18 -14.54 -6.09 -14.83
CA PHE A 18 -14.01 -4.83 -14.30
C PHE A 18 -15.12 -3.81 -14.07
N SER A 19 -16.00 -3.58 -15.06
CA SER A 19 -17.10 -2.63 -14.93
C SER A 19 -18.11 -3.01 -13.85
N SER A 20 -18.35 -4.31 -13.61
CA SER A 20 -19.21 -4.75 -12.51
C SER A 20 -18.63 -4.38 -11.14
N ILE A 21 -17.31 -4.51 -10.98
CA ILE A 21 -16.61 -4.17 -9.74
C ILE A 21 -16.41 -2.67 -9.60
N GLU A 22 -16.24 -1.92 -10.69
CA GLU A 22 -16.17 -0.45 -10.64
C GLU A 22 -17.43 0.19 -10.03
N GLN A 23 -18.60 -0.40 -10.28
CA GLN A 23 -19.86 0.05 -9.68
C GLN A 23 -19.85 -0.14 -8.16
N ILE A 24 -19.33 -1.26 -7.67
CA ILE A 24 -19.18 -1.57 -6.24
C ILE A 24 -18.10 -0.68 -5.60
N ARG A 25 -16.97 -0.53 -6.30
CA ARG A 25 -15.84 0.32 -5.91
C ARG A 25 -16.31 1.76 -5.66
N GLY A 26 -17.19 2.27 -6.50
CA GLY A 26 -17.74 3.62 -6.36
C GLY A 26 -16.69 4.71 -6.59
N LYS A 27 -16.77 5.80 -5.82
CA LYS A 27 -15.87 6.95 -5.98
C LYS A 27 -14.64 6.86 -5.06
N PRO A 28 -13.51 7.49 -5.40
CA PRO A 28 -12.36 7.55 -4.51
C PRO A 28 -12.70 8.19 -3.17
N ASN A 29 -12.28 7.57 -2.07
CA ASN A 29 -12.34 8.15 -0.73
C ASN A 29 -11.08 8.98 -0.48
N LYS A 30 -11.24 10.31 -0.58
CA LYS A 30 -10.15 11.27 -0.37
C LYS A 30 -9.59 11.23 1.06
N GLU A 31 -10.36 10.75 2.03
CA GLU A 31 -9.91 10.63 3.42
C GLU A 31 -8.80 9.57 3.55
N LEU A 32 -8.81 8.57 2.66
CA LEU A 32 -7.86 7.46 2.61
C LEU A 32 -6.81 7.64 1.50
N ASP A 33 -6.65 8.85 0.95
CA ASP A 33 -5.76 9.14 -0.20
C ASP A 33 -5.99 8.23 -1.41
N GLN A 34 -7.25 7.90 -1.72
CA GLN A 34 -7.52 7.10 -2.90
C GLN A 34 -7.48 7.95 -4.18
N TYR A 35 -6.66 7.51 -5.13
CA TYR A 35 -6.56 8.04 -6.50
C TYR A 35 -6.51 6.85 -7.45
N PHE A 36 -7.62 6.58 -8.14
CA PHE A 36 -7.70 5.37 -8.95
C PHE A 36 -6.82 5.47 -10.19
N VAL A 37 -6.12 4.38 -10.47
CA VAL A 37 -5.50 4.17 -11.77
C VAL A 37 -6.52 3.75 -12.83
N THR A 38 -6.17 3.95 -14.09
CA THR A 38 -6.96 3.45 -15.21
C THR A 38 -7.03 1.93 -15.20
N LYS A 39 -8.14 1.38 -15.72
CA LYS A 39 -8.28 -0.07 -15.96
C LYS A 39 -7.07 -0.68 -16.70
N ASP A 40 -6.53 0.03 -17.68
CA ASP A 40 -5.35 -0.41 -18.42
C ASP A 40 -4.10 -0.49 -17.52
N THR A 41 -3.92 0.46 -16.61
CA THR A 41 -2.84 0.39 -15.60
C THR A 41 -3.03 -0.81 -14.69
N SER A 42 -4.25 -1.05 -14.18
CA SER A 42 -4.57 -2.21 -13.34
C SER A 42 -4.21 -3.53 -14.03
N LEU A 43 -4.62 -3.68 -15.29
CA LEU A 43 -4.27 -4.84 -16.12
C LEU A 43 -2.76 -4.94 -16.35
N ASN A 44 -2.10 -3.84 -16.69
CA ASN A 44 -0.66 -3.83 -16.94
C ASN A 44 0.16 -4.18 -15.70
N ARG A 45 -0.29 -3.78 -14.49
CA ARG A 45 0.31 -4.20 -13.22
C ARG A 45 0.26 -5.71 -13.05
N ALA A 46 -0.89 -6.33 -13.33
CA ALA A 46 -0.99 -7.79 -13.30
C ALA A 46 -0.03 -8.45 -14.30
N LEU A 47 0.17 -7.86 -15.48
CA LEU A 47 1.04 -8.39 -16.54
C LEU A 47 2.55 -8.14 -16.34
N LEU A 48 2.98 -7.55 -15.20
CA LEU A 48 4.40 -7.41 -14.85
C LEU A 48 5.09 -8.77 -14.69
N VAL A 49 4.32 -9.79 -14.33
CA VAL A 49 4.71 -11.19 -14.28
C VAL A 49 3.89 -11.93 -15.33
N ASN A 50 4.44 -12.99 -15.92
CA ASN A 50 3.64 -13.85 -16.76
C ASN A 50 2.47 -14.44 -15.93
N PRO A 51 1.20 -14.32 -16.35
CA PRO A 51 0.08 -14.86 -15.60
C PRO A 51 0.23 -16.31 -15.16
N ASP A 52 0.91 -17.14 -15.96
CA ASP A 52 1.18 -18.54 -15.60
C ASP A 52 2.07 -18.69 -14.36
N ASP A 53 2.97 -17.74 -14.10
CA ASP A 53 3.86 -17.78 -12.93
C ASP A 53 3.13 -17.42 -11.63
N TYR A 54 1.94 -16.81 -11.69
CA TYR A 54 1.07 -16.63 -10.52
C TYR A 54 0.35 -17.91 -10.10
N ASN A 55 0.25 -18.92 -10.99
CA ASN A 55 -0.47 -20.15 -10.67
C ASN A 55 0.15 -20.83 -9.44
N HIS A 56 -0.70 -21.22 -8.50
CA HIS A 56 -0.30 -21.85 -7.23
C HIS A 56 0.57 -21.00 -6.29
N LYS A 57 0.82 -19.73 -6.64
CA LYS A 57 1.55 -18.77 -5.79
C LYS A 57 0.64 -18.09 -4.78
N ARG A 58 1.25 -17.46 -3.78
CA ARG A 58 0.59 -16.59 -2.80
C ARG A 58 0.89 -15.16 -3.15
N ILE A 59 -0.17 -14.38 -3.30
CA ILE A 59 -0.11 -12.99 -3.73
C ILE A 59 -0.84 -12.16 -2.68
N ILE A 60 -0.29 -11.01 -2.33
CA ILE A 60 -0.97 -10.03 -1.48
C ILE A 60 -0.92 -8.64 -2.10
N THR A 61 -2.03 -7.93 -2.03
CA THR A 61 -2.12 -6.50 -2.29
C THR A 61 -2.29 -5.76 -0.97
N LEU A 62 -1.49 -4.72 -0.75
CA LEU A 62 -1.56 -3.83 0.41
C LEU A 62 -2.20 -2.53 -0.06
N GLY A 63 -3.53 -2.47 0.05
CA GLY A 63 -4.40 -1.61 -0.73
C GLY A 63 -4.72 -2.23 -2.09
N ASP A 64 -5.98 -2.22 -2.53
CA ASP A 64 -6.35 -2.74 -3.86
C ASP A 64 -7.57 -2.07 -4.50
N MET A 65 -7.81 -0.80 -4.18
CA MET A 65 -8.88 -0.04 -4.84
C MET A 65 -8.60 0.19 -6.34
N ASP A 66 -7.38 -0.10 -6.81
CA ASP A 66 -7.01 -0.17 -8.22
C ASP A 66 -7.34 -1.50 -8.90
N LEU A 67 -7.87 -2.46 -8.14
CA LEU A 67 -8.38 -3.75 -8.64
C LEU A 67 -7.29 -4.61 -9.33
N VAL A 68 -6.04 -4.53 -8.86
CA VAL A 68 -4.95 -5.35 -9.41
C VAL A 68 -5.21 -6.82 -9.09
N ALA A 69 -5.74 -7.13 -7.90
CA ALA A 69 -6.10 -8.51 -7.57
C ALA A 69 -7.19 -9.07 -8.49
N LEU A 70 -8.16 -8.25 -8.92
CA LEU A 70 -9.14 -8.66 -9.94
C LEU A 70 -8.44 -9.05 -11.24
N SER A 71 -7.56 -8.20 -11.74
CA SER A 71 -6.80 -8.47 -12.96
C SER A 71 -5.97 -9.75 -12.84
N ILE A 72 -5.28 -9.97 -11.72
CA ILE A 72 -4.51 -11.20 -11.46
C ILE A 72 -5.44 -12.43 -11.43
N GLY A 73 -6.55 -12.36 -10.69
CA GLY A 73 -7.46 -13.49 -10.50
C GLY A 73 -8.25 -13.88 -11.75
N LEU A 74 -8.46 -12.95 -12.69
CA LEU A 74 -9.05 -13.25 -14.00
C LEU A 74 -8.05 -13.92 -14.96
N LEU A 75 -6.76 -13.61 -14.83
CA LEU A 75 -5.71 -14.08 -15.74
C LEU A 75 -5.00 -15.35 -15.24
N SER A 76 -5.14 -15.69 -13.96
CA SER A 76 -4.36 -16.76 -13.32
C SER A 76 -5.14 -17.47 -12.21
N LYS A 77 -4.56 -18.55 -11.67
CA LYS A 77 -5.13 -19.35 -10.58
C LYS A 77 -4.18 -19.39 -9.37
N PRO A 78 -4.02 -18.25 -8.65
CA PRO A 78 -3.19 -18.22 -7.46
C PRO A 78 -3.75 -19.13 -6.37
N ARG A 79 -2.86 -19.70 -5.56
CA ARG A 79 -3.23 -20.53 -4.39
C ARG A 79 -3.88 -19.68 -3.30
N ASP A 80 -3.39 -18.46 -3.11
CA ASP A 80 -3.92 -17.47 -2.18
C ASP A 80 -3.81 -16.09 -2.83
N LEU A 81 -4.92 -15.36 -2.90
CA LEU A 81 -4.97 -13.98 -3.37
C LEU A 81 -5.54 -13.12 -2.25
N ALA A 82 -4.65 -12.59 -1.42
CA ALA A 82 -5.01 -11.81 -0.27
C ALA A 82 -5.12 -10.33 -0.64
N ILE A 83 -6.19 -9.68 -0.19
CA ILE A 83 -6.37 -8.23 -0.31
C ILE A 83 -6.44 -7.66 1.09
N LEU A 84 -5.48 -6.81 1.42
CA LEU A 84 -5.43 -6.08 2.66
C LEU A 84 -5.86 -4.64 2.40
N ASP A 85 -6.91 -4.16 3.07
CA ASP A 85 -7.34 -2.77 2.94
C ASP A 85 -8.07 -2.33 4.23
N ILE A 86 -8.05 -1.03 4.51
CA ILE A 86 -8.88 -0.43 5.58
C ILE A 86 -10.28 -0.08 5.06
N ASP A 87 -10.41 0.09 3.75
CA ASP A 87 -11.69 0.40 3.13
C ASP A 87 -12.60 -0.84 3.07
N LYS A 88 -13.65 -0.81 3.88
CA LYS A 88 -14.60 -1.93 4.00
C LYS A 88 -15.33 -2.25 2.69
N ARG A 89 -15.36 -1.34 1.70
CA ARG A 89 -15.92 -1.64 0.36
C ARG A 89 -15.20 -2.80 -0.32
N VAL A 90 -13.91 -2.99 -0.01
CA VAL A 90 -13.11 -4.10 -0.54
C VAL A 90 -13.67 -5.46 -0.14
N SER A 91 -14.38 -5.57 0.99
CA SER A 91 -15.05 -6.81 1.38
C SER A 91 -16.13 -7.24 0.37
N GLU A 92 -16.90 -6.29 -0.16
CA GLU A 92 -17.94 -6.52 -1.17
C GLU A 92 -17.32 -6.82 -2.52
N ILE A 93 -16.25 -6.11 -2.89
CA ILE A 93 -15.46 -6.38 -4.10
C ILE A 93 -14.92 -7.82 -4.07
N ALA A 94 -14.28 -8.24 -2.97
CA ALA A 94 -13.76 -9.60 -2.83
C ALA A 94 -14.86 -10.66 -2.86
N LEU A 95 -16.05 -10.35 -2.35
CA LEU A 95 -17.21 -11.23 -2.44
C LEU A 95 -17.69 -11.40 -3.89
N ASN A 96 -17.83 -10.30 -4.64
CA ASN A 96 -18.18 -10.33 -6.06
C ASN A 96 -17.12 -11.10 -6.87
N MET A 97 -15.82 -10.84 -6.62
CA MET A 97 -14.72 -11.60 -7.23
C MET A 97 -14.88 -13.11 -7.00
N LYS A 98 -15.23 -13.52 -5.78
CA LYS A 98 -15.36 -14.93 -5.40
C LYS A 98 -16.58 -15.61 -6.01
N ILE A 99 -17.72 -14.92 -6.04
CA ILE A 99 -19.02 -15.48 -6.45
C ILE A 99 -19.22 -15.30 -7.95
N ASP A 100 -19.20 -14.06 -8.43
CA ASP A 100 -19.61 -13.70 -9.79
C ASP A 100 -18.47 -13.89 -10.79
N GLN A 101 -17.23 -13.58 -10.38
CA GLN A 101 -16.04 -13.75 -11.24
C GLN A 101 -15.35 -15.11 -11.04
N ASN A 102 -15.85 -15.94 -10.12
CA ASN A 102 -15.34 -17.28 -9.80
C ASN A 102 -13.85 -17.33 -9.38
N ILE A 103 -13.32 -16.25 -8.80
CA ILE A 103 -11.95 -16.15 -8.28
C ILE A 103 -11.94 -16.70 -6.84
N ARG A 104 -11.96 -18.03 -6.69
CA ARG A 104 -12.19 -18.70 -5.40
C ARG A 104 -11.09 -18.48 -4.35
N SER A 105 -9.85 -18.21 -4.78
CA SER A 105 -8.71 -18.01 -3.89
C SER A 105 -8.63 -16.61 -3.26
N VAL A 106 -9.50 -15.68 -3.68
CA VAL A 106 -9.50 -14.33 -3.09
C VAL A 106 -9.97 -14.35 -1.64
N ARG A 107 -9.33 -13.53 -0.80
CA ARG A 107 -9.79 -13.22 0.56
C ARG A 107 -9.47 -11.79 0.94
N PHE A 108 -10.37 -11.18 1.70
CA PHE A 108 -10.20 -9.84 2.24
C PHE A 108 -9.69 -9.87 3.68
N ILE A 109 -8.83 -8.93 4.02
CA ILE A 109 -8.29 -8.69 5.36
C ILE A 109 -8.50 -7.21 5.66
N ASN A 110 -9.42 -6.91 6.59
CA ASN A 110 -9.56 -5.55 7.09
C ASN A 110 -8.39 -5.23 8.02
N HIS A 111 -7.45 -4.41 7.55
CA HIS A 111 -6.24 -4.08 8.33
C HIS A 111 -5.69 -2.73 7.92
N ASP A 112 -5.31 -1.95 8.93
CA ASP A 112 -4.62 -0.67 8.74
C ASP A 112 -3.11 -0.89 8.74
N ILE A 113 -2.43 -0.46 7.67
CA ILE A 113 -0.97 -0.60 7.52
C ILE A 113 -0.16 0.12 8.62
N ARG A 114 -0.75 1.08 9.33
CA ARG A 114 -0.14 1.72 10.51
C ARG A 114 -0.03 0.75 11.67
N THR A 115 -0.92 -0.22 11.78
CA THR A 115 -0.84 -1.27 12.80
C THR A 115 0.21 -2.32 12.41
N LYS A 116 0.84 -2.93 13.43
CA LYS A 116 1.80 -4.02 13.24
C LYS A 116 1.16 -5.13 12.38
N MET A 117 1.91 -5.63 11.39
CA MET A 117 1.42 -6.70 10.52
C MET A 117 1.03 -7.96 11.29
N LEU A 118 -0.06 -8.59 10.87
CA LEU A 118 -0.55 -9.83 11.46
C LEU A 118 0.48 -10.95 11.25
N GLY A 119 0.85 -11.65 12.33
CA GLY A 119 1.91 -12.68 12.26
C GLY A 119 1.65 -13.79 11.23
N ILE A 120 0.38 -14.11 10.95
CA ILE A 120 -0.02 -15.09 9.93
C ILE A 120 0.30 -14.66 8.49
N LEU A 121 0.56 -13.38 8.25
CA LEU A 121 0.90 -12.83 6.94
C LEU A 121 2.41 -12.74 6.72
N ASN A 122 3.21 -12.93 7.77
CA ASN A 122 4.65 -12.72 7.70
C ASN A 122 5.38 -13.79 6.88
N ASN A 123 6.27 -13.36 5.98
CA ASN A 123 7.11 -14.23 5.16
C ASN A 123 6.33 -15.29 4.35
N GLN A 124 5.12 -14.96 3.88
CA GLN A 124 4.23 -15.93 3.23
C GLN A 124 4.08 -15.74 1.71
N PHE A 125 4.33 -14.55 1.19
CA PHE A 125 3.90 -14.16 -0.15
C PHE A 125 5.03 -14.14 -1.18
N ASP A 126 4.77 -14.69 -2.35
CA ASP A 126 5.67 -14.71 -3.50
C ASP A 126 5.69 -13.35 -4.22
N TYR A 127 4.53 -12.68 -4.26
CA TYR A 127 4.35 -11.38 -4.89
C TYR A 127 3.55 -10.46 -3.98
N VAL A 128 4.07 -9.26 -3.77
CA VAL A 128 3.44 -8.22 -2.94
C VAL A 128 3.24 -6.98 -3.80
N PHE A 129 2.01 -6.51 -3.94
CA PHE A 129 1.70 -5.25 -4.61
C PHE A 129 1.37 -4.20 -3.56
N ILE A 130 1.89 -2.99 -3.74
CA ILE A 130 1.60 -1.89 -2.83
C ILE A 130 1.64 -0.55 -3.54
N GLU A 131 0.68 0.29 -3.18
CA GLU A 131 0.65 1.72 -3.49
C GLU A 131 0.37 2.49 -2.21
N PRO A 132 1.41 2.91 -1.47
CA PRO A 132 1.22 3.63 -0.23
C PRO A 132 0.89 5.11 -0.49
N PRO A 133 0.40 5.85 0.52
CA PRO A 133 0.25 7.30 0.43
C PRO A 133 1.56 7.97 -0.04
N MET A 134 1.44 8.97 -0.93
CA MET A 134 2.55 9.66 -1.62
C MET A 134 3.36 10.61 -0.71
N THR A 135 3.82 10.08 0.43
CA THR A 135 4.57 10.75 1.48
C THR A 135 5.77 9.90 1.87
N GLU A 136 6.73 10.51 2.56
CA GLU A 136 7.90 9.78 3.09
C GLU A 136 7.46 8.76 4.14
N GLU A 137 6.55 9.16 5.03
CA GLU A 137 6.00 8.28 6.06
C GLU A 137 5.18 7.13 5.47
N GLY A 138 4.39 7.41 4.43
CA GLY A 138 3.61 6.44 3.69
C GLY A 138 4.50 5.40 3.01
N LEU A 139 5.56 5.84 2.33
CA LEU A 139 6.57 4.96 1.73
C LEU A 139 7.18 4.03 2.78
N GLU A 140 7.67 4.58 3.89
CA GLU A 140 8.35 3.79 4.92
C GLU A 140 7.42 2.75 5.56
N VAL A 141 6.21 3.17 5.95
CA VAL A 141 5.20 2.28 6.55
C VAL A 141 4.79 1.22 5.55
N GLY A 142 4.42 1.62 4.34
CA GLY A 142 3.98 0.69 3.30
C GLY A 142 5.05 -0.34 2.96
N LEU A 143 6.26 0.12 2.67
CA LEU A 143 7.37 -0.76 2.30
C LEU A 143 7.75 -1.68 3.46
N SER A 144 7.75 -1.20 4.71
CA SER A 144 7.93 -2.03 5.89
C SER A 144 6.92 -3.17 5.95
N ARG A 145 5.63 -2.90 5.67
CA ARG A 145 4.59 -3.94 5.61
C ARG A 145 4.78 -4.90 4.46
N ALA A 146 5.20 -4.40 3.29
CA ALA A 146 5.47 -5.24 2.14
C ALA A 146 6.63 -6.22 2.42
N VAL A 147 7.72 -5.74 3.02
CA VAL A 147 8.86 -6.56 3.44
C VAL A 147 8.46 -7.60 4.47
N GLN A 148 7.62 -7.25 5.44
CA GLN A 148 7.11 -8.22 6.43
C GLN A 148 6.32 -9.37 5.79
N CYS A 149 5.51 -9.07 4.76
CA CYS A 149 4.68 -10.07 4.08
C CYS A 149 5.48 -10.97 3.11
N ALA A 150 6.48 -10.42 2.43
CA ALA A 150 7.23 -11.10 1.38
C ALA A 150 8.08 -12.27 1.94
N LYS A 151 8.12 -13.40 1.21
CA LYS A 151 9.02 -14.50 1.57
C LYS A 151 10.47 -14.05 1.48
N LYS A 152 11.27 -14.44 2.48
CA LYS A 152 12.71 -14.13 2.54
C LYS A 152 13.60 -15.25 2.04
N ASN A 153 13.19 -16.51 2.25
CA ASN A 153 13.98 -17.71 1.94
C ASN A 153 13.68 -18.31 0.55
N GLU A 154 12.79 -17.68 -0.21
CA GLU A 154 12.45 -18.05 -1.59
C GLU A 154 12.39 -16.77 -2.41
N PRO A 155 12.65 -16.82 -3.73
CA PRO A 155 12.51 -15.66 -4.59
C PRO A 155 11.10 -15.05 -4.47
N SER A 156 11.03 -13.81 -3.99
CA SER A 156 9.79 -13.04 -3.93
C SER A 156 10.02 -11.59 -4.36
N LYS A 157 8.94 -10.93 -4.76
CA LYS A 157 9.01 -9.57 -5.32
C LYS A 157 7.99 -8.64 -4.69
N ILE A 158 8.41 -7.40 -4.48
CA ILE A 158 7.55 -6.27 -4.14
C ILE A 158 7.39 -5.41 -5.40
N PHE A 159 6.15 -5.14 -5.79
CA PHE A 159 5.77 -4.19 -6.82
C PHE A 159 5.27 -2.93 -6.13
N LEU A 160 6.11 -1.91 -6.10
CA LEU A 160 5.81 -0.62 -5.49
C LEU A 160 5.42 0.38 -6.57
N SER A 161 4.16 0.81 -6.57
CA SER A 161 3.68 1.94 -7.37
C SER A 161 3.78 3.20 -6.52
N PHE A 162 4.63 4.15 -6.91
CA PHE A 162 4.94 5.28 -6.05
C PHE A 162 5.56 6.47 -6.79
N ASP A 163 5.23 7.67 -6.32
CA ASP A 163 6.01 8.89 -6.55
C ASP A 163 5.92 9.76 -5.28
N ILE A 164 6.83 10.72 -5.15
CA ILE A 164 6.85 11.70 -4.06
C ILE A 164 7.24 13.06 -4.65
N ILE A 165 7.11 14.13 -3.85
CA ILE A 165 7.59 15.46 -4.22
C ILE A 165 9.07 15.38 -4.68
N ASP A 166 9.41 16.13 -5.71
CA ASP A 166 10.66 15.92 -6.45
C ASP A 166 11.90 16.11 -5.54
N GLU A 167 11.84 17.01 -4.55
CA GLU A 167 12.92 17.25 -3.59
C GLU A 167 13.24 16.03 -2.72
N LYS A 168 12.27 15.13 -2.55
CA LYS A 168 12.36 13.92 -1.72
C LYS A 168 12.57 12.63 -2.51
N LYS A 169 12.70 12.68 -3.84
CA LYS A 169 12.85 11.48 -4.67
C LYS A 169 14.03 10.58 -4.28
N HIS A 170 15.11 11.17 -3.77
CA HIS A 170 16.29 10.43 -3.27
C HIS A 170 15.93 9.45 -2.15
N LEU A 171 14.91 9.74 -1.34
CA LEU A 171 14.48 8.88 -0.23
C LEU A 171 13.97 7.52 -0.69
N ILE A 172 13.45 7.41 -1.93
CA ILE A 172 12.93 6.15 -2.45
C ILE A 172 14.03 5.08 -2.47
N GLU A 173 15.17 5.41 -3.07
CA GLU A 173 16.31 4.50 -3.13
C GLU A 173 16.98 4.32 -1.75
N GLU A 174 17.03 5.37 -0.91
CA GLU A 174 17.52 5.22 0.47
C GLU A 174 16.71 4.20 1.27
N TYR A 175 15.38 4.15 1.13
CA TYR A 175 14.57 3.16 1.83
C TYR A 175 14.78 1.75 1.27
N PHE A 176 15.05 1.60 -0.02
CA PHE A 176 15.42 0.30 -0.59
C PHE A 176 16.73 -0.20 0.00
N GLU A 177 17.75 0.67 0.10
CA GLU A 177 19.02 0.33 0.74
C GLU A 177 18.84 0.01 2.23
N LYS A 178 18.13 0.85 2.99
CA LYS A 178 17.86 0.63 4.43
C LYS A 178 17.16 -0.70 4.72
N MET A 179 16.32 -1.18 3.79
CA MET A 179 15.59 -2.43 3.92
C MET A 179 16.25 -3.63 3.20
N ASN A 180 17.48 -3.46 2.68
CA ASN A 180 18.20 -4.45 1.88
C ASN A 180 17.36 -5.03 0.73
N LEU A 181 16.72 -4.16 -0.05
CA LEU A 181 15.94 -4.51 -1.23
C LEU A 181 16.75 -4.30 -2.50
N THR A 182 16.70 -5.26 -3.43
CA THR A 182 17.39 -5.15 -4.72
C THR A 182 16.44 -4.63 -5.78
N ILE A 183 16.81 -3.56 -6.47
CA ILE A 183 16.01 -3.04 -7.59
C ILE A 183 16.22 -3.94 -8.81
N GLU A 184 15.19 -4.66 -9.24
CA GLU A 184 15.24 -5.44 -10.49
C GLU A 184 14.91 -4.59 -11.70
N SER A 185 13.93 -3.68 -11.58
CA SER A 185 13.59 -2.75 -12.64
C SER A 185 12.80 -1.55 -12.13
N VAL A 186 12.90 -0.43 -12.86
CA VAL A 186 12.08 0.77 -12.67
C VAL A 186 11.37 1.07 -13.98
N LYS A 187 10.06 1.24 -13.92
CA LYS A 187 9.20 1.59 -15.05
C LYS A 187 8.69 3.01 -14.87
N LYS A 188 9.22 3.93 -15.67
CA LYS A 188 8.90 5.35 -15.58
C LYS A 188 7.48 5.66 -16.07
N SER A 189 6.75 6.51 -15.34
CA SER A 189 5.39 6.91 -15.66
C SER A 189 4.46 5.74 -15.98
N PHE A 190 4.64 4.62 -15.27
CA PHE A 190 3.94 3.37 -15.55
C PHE A 190 2.48 3.42 -15.09
N ASN A 191 2.25 4.00 -13.91
CA ASN A 191 0.90 4.10 -13.38
C ASN A 191 0.25 5.35 -13.96
N VAL A 192 -0.93 5.20 -14.57
CA VAL A 192 -1.72 6.33 -15.08
C VAL A 192 -2.98 6.45 -14.26
N TYR A 193 -3.18 7.62 -13.66
CA TYR A 193 -4.33 7.93 -12.81
C TYR A 193 -5.47 8.55 -13.61
N GLU A 194 -6.72 8.29 -13.20
CA GLU A 194 -7.91 8.89 -13.83
C GLU A 194 -8.00 10.40 -13.59
N HIS A 195 -7.39 10.87 -12.51
CA HIS A 195 -7.35 12.26 -12.07
C HIS A 195 -5.97 12.62 -11.51
N GLU A 196 -5.70 13.91 -11.34
CA GLU A 196 -4.48 14.37 -10.69
C GLU A 196 -4.41 13.90 -9.23
N THR A 197 -3.23 13.42 -8.87
CA THR A 197 -2.84 13.06 -7.51
C THR A 197 -2.49 14.31 -6.69
N PRO A 198 -2.24 14.22 -5.38
CA PRO A 198 -1.80 15.35 -4.56
C PRO A 198 -0.46 15.95 -4.98
N LEU A 199 0.30 15.23 -5.80
CA LEU A 199 1.55 15.71 -6.40
C LEU A 199 1.33 16.57 -7.65
N GLU A 200 0.08 16.87 -8.01
CA GLU A 200 -0.28 17.58 -9.26
C GLU A 200 0.20 16.83 -10.51
N LYS A 201 0.24 15.49 -10.41
CA LYS A 201 0.65 14.57 -11.48
C LYS A 201 -0.43 13.53 -11.72
N SER A 202 -0.61 13.11 -12.98
CA SER A 202 -1.48 12.00 -13.38
C SER A 202 -0.72 10.71 -13.66
N VAL A 203 0.57 10.66 -13.32
CA VAL A 203 1.41 9.47 -13.46
C VAL A 203 2.36 9.29 -12.28
N SER A 204 2.74 8.04 -12.01
CA SER A 204 3.81 7.68 -11.07
C SER A 204 4.67 6.53 -11.62
N ASP A 205 5.82 6.31 -11.00
CA ASP A 205 6.73 5.23 -11.36
C ASP A 205 6.29 3.90 -10.73
N LEU A 206 6.75 2.80 -11.31
CA LEU A 206 6.64 1.47 -10.71
C LEU A 206 8.02 0.86 -10.53
N TYR A 207 8.28 0.36 -9.33
CA TYR A 207 9.51 -0.29 -8.92
C TYR A 207 9.25 -1.78 -8.71
N VAL A 208 10.11 -2.62 -9.29
CA VAL A 208 10.13 -4.07 -9.04
C VAL A 208 11.34 -4.36 -8.17
N LEU A 209 11.09 -4.80 -6.94
CA LEU A 209 12.09 -5.02 -5.91
C LEU A 209 12.15 -6.51 -5.56
N ALA A 210 13.34 -7.08 -5.57
CA ALA A 210 13.59 -8.42 -5.07
C ALA A 210 13.87 -8.39 -3.56
N VAL A 211 13.29 -9.35 -2.86
CA VAL A 211 13.47 -9.57 -1.41
C VAL A 211 14.45 -10.72 -1.21
N SER A 212 15.28 -10.61 -0.18
CA SER A 212 16.27 -11.62 0.21
C SER A 212 16.16 -11.97 1.70
N GLU A 213 16.97 -12.92 2.16
CA GLU A 213 17.06 -13.29 3.58
C GLU A 213 17.50 -12.10 4.46
N GLU A 214 18.30 -11.19 3.90
CA GLU A 214 18.79 -9.99 4.59
C GLU A 214 17.79 -8.83 4.59
N SER A 215 16.70 -8.93 3.82
CA SER A 215 15.69 -7.87 3.74
C SER A 215 14.95 -7.74 5.08
N THR A 216 14.85 -6.50 5.58
CA THR A 216 14.24 -6.21 6.89
C THR A 216 13.43 -4.93 6.83
N GLU A 217 12.31 -4.89 7.54
CA GLU A 217 11.52 -3.67 7.70
C GLU A 217 12.25 -2.65 8.60
N THR A 218 11.96 -1.36 8.40
CA THR A 218 12.42 -0.30 9.34
C THR A 218 11.41 -0.07 10.47
N ILE A 219 10.13 -0.41 10.25
CA ILE A 219 9.05 -0.26 11.24
C ILE A 219 8.51 -1.64 11.67
N PRO A 220 9.10 -2.31 12.69
CA PRO A 220 8.68 -3.66 13.11
C PRO A 220 7.37 -3.70 13.92
N HIS A 221 6.88 -2.54 14.37
CA HIS A 221 5.75 -2.40 15.30
C HIS A 221 4.70 -1.42 14.77
N HIS A 222 3.75 -1.03 15.62
CA HIS A 222 2.78 0.00 15.29
C HIS A 222 3.48 1.32 14.94
N TYR A 223 3.00 1.96 13.88
CA TYR A 223 3.38 3.30 13.49
C TYR A 223 2.37 4.30 14.10
N PHE A 224 2.91 5.34 14.73
CA PHE A 224 2.13 6.32 15.50
C PHE A 224 2.22 7.73 14.94
N GLY A 225 2.73 7.91 13.72
CA GLY A 225 2.81 9.19 13.03
C GLY A 225 1.72 9.38 11.96
N PRO A 226 1.74 10.51 11.23
CA PRO A 226 0.90 10.71 10.05
C PRO A 226 1.39 9.84 8.89
N THR A 227 0.48 9.38 8.03
CA THR A 227 0.85 8.66 6.80
C THR A 227 0.23 9.26 5.56
N TYR A 228 -1.00 9.74 5.65
CA TYR A 228 -1.73 10.29 4.53
C TYR A 228 -1.17 11.65 4.12
N PHE A 229 -1.23 12.00 2.83
CA PHE A 229 -0.73 13.24 2.26
C PHE A 229 -1.26 14.47 2.98
N ARG A 230 -2.57 14.52 3.21
CA ARG A 230 -3.20 15.60 3.99
C ARG A 230 -2.66 15.70 5.41
N GLU A 231 -2.26 14.58 6.02
CA GLU A 231 -1.76 14.53 7.39
C GLU A 231 -0.28 14.93 7.43
N SER A 232 0.57 14.36 6.58
CA SER A 232 2.00 14.65 6.55
C SER A 232 2.30 16.11 6.23
N TYR A 233 1.51 16.74 5.35
CA TYR A 233 1.75 18.13 4.91
C TYR A 233 0.94 19.19 5.69
N GLN A 234 -0.07 18.80 6.49
CA GLN A 234 -0.79 19.74 7.37
C GLN A 234 -0.12 19.87 8.73
N LYS A 235 0.60 20.97 8.93
CA LYS A 235 1.29 21.31 10.19
C LYS A 235 0.58 22.46 10.93
N PRO A 236 0.63 22.49 12.28
CA PRO A 236 1.31 21.55 13.18
C PRO A 236 0.51 20.25 13.36
N HIS A 237 1.24 19.17 13.65
CA HIS A 237 0.66 17.86 13.95
C HIS A 237 0.20 17.78 15.40
N THR A 238 -0.81 16.96 15.67
CA THR A 238 -1.35 16.80 17.02
C THR A 238 -1.10 15.38 17.51
N TYR A 239 -0.55 15.25 18.71
CA TYR A 239 -0.16 13.97 19.30
C TYR A 239 -0.77 13.79 20.68
N GLU A 240 -1.32 12.62 20.94
CA GLU A 240 -1.93 12.22 22.19
C GLU A 240 -0.96 11.35 23.02
N CYS A 241 -0.81 11.69 24.28
CA CYS A 241 -0.11 10.89 25.28
C CYS A 241 -1.02 9.76 25.80
N LYS A 242 -0.43 8.68 26.35
CA LYS A 242 -1.21 7.60 27.00
C LYS A 242 -2.14 8.07 28.13
N CYS A 243 -1.90 9.25 28.71
CA CYS A 243 -2.74 9.82 29.76
C CYS A 243 -3.89 10.71 29.22
N GLY A 244 -4.05 10.79 27.89
CA GLY A 244 -5.06 11.59 27.20
C GLY A 244 -4.68 13.04 26.94
N GLU A 245 -3.50 13.50 27.37
CA GLU A 245 -3.03 14.85 27.05
C GLU A 245 -2.62 15.00 25.60
N ILE A 246 -2.92 16.15 25.02
CA ILE A 246 -2.72 16.43 23.60
C ILE A 246 -1.67 17.54 23.44
N TYR A 247 -0.70 17.30 22.56
CA TYR A 247 0.39 18.21 22.27
C TYR A 247 0.46 18.55 20.79
N SER A 248 0.67 19.82 20.49
CA SER A 248 0.90 20.30 19.12
C SER A 248 2.41 20.29 18.81
N VAL A 249 2.78 19.68 17.68
CA VAL A 249 4.16 19.45 17.24
C VAL A 249 4.40 20.06 15.85
N GLY A 250 5.40 20.91 15.73
CA GLY A 250 5.81 21.57 14.49
C GLY A 250 6.22 23.04 14.72
N ALA A 251 6.52 23.77 13.65
CA ALA A 251 7.03 25.15 13.73
C ALA A 251 6.16 26.15 14.53
N LYS A 252 4.87 25.83 14.74
CA LYS A 252 3.92 26.62 15.54
C LYS A 252 3.34 25.84 16.73
N GLY A 253 3.88 24.65 17.03
CA GLY A 253 3.43 23.79 18.12
C GLY A 253 4.09 24.12 19.46
N SER A 254 3.65 23.45 20.51
CA SER A 254 4.29 23.47 21.84
C SER A 254 5.69 22.84 21.82
N TYR A 255 5.95 21.98 20.82
CA TYR A 255 7.23 21.34 20.56
C TYR A 255 7.55 21.48 19.07
N SER A 256 8.82 21.61 18.75
CA SER A 256 9.30 21.73 17.36
C SER A 256 9.24 20.40 16.61
N THR A 257 9.52 19.29 17.30
CA THR A 257 9.56 17.93 16.74
C THR A 257 8.97 16.91 17.71
N ILE A 258 8.57 15.75 17.17
CA ILE A 258 8.11 14.63 18.00
C ILE A 258 9.23 14.07 18.87
N VAL A 259 10.48 14.16 18.41
CA VAL A 259 11.68 13.77 19.16
C VAL A 259 11.81 14.66 20.41
N GLU A 260 11.67 15.97 20.26
CA GLU A 260 11.72 16.91 21.39
C GLU A 260 10.63 16.61 22.44
N LEU A 261 9.40 16.32 22.00
CA LEU A 261 8.31 15.94 22.92
C LEU A 261 8.65 14.64 23.68
N LYS A 262 9.23 13.65 23.01
CA LYS A 262 9.65 12.39 23.64
C LYS A 262 10.78 12.61 24.64
N GLU A 263 11.80 13.38 24.28
CA GLU A 263 12.94 13.69 25.16
C GLU A 263 12.51 14.43 26.44
N LYS A 264 11.62 15.42 26.31
CA LYS A 264 11.10 16.17 27.46
C LYS A 264 10.09 15.36 28.28
N GLY A 265 9.42 14.39 27.65
CA GLY A 265 8.32 13.64 28.21
C GLY A 265 7.05 14.48 28.39
N CYS A 266 5.93 13.80 28.61
CA CYS A 266 4.64 14.41 28.90
C CYS A 266 4.71 15.18 30.23
N PRO A 267 4.48 16.51 30.26
CA PRO A 267 4.52 17.29 31.50
C PRO A 267 3.54 16.83 32.59
N LYS A 268 2.46 16.11 32.23
CA LYS A 268 1.46 15.63 33.18
C LYS A 268 1.80 14.29 33.82
N CYS A 269 2.34 13.33 33.05
CA CYS A 269 2.52 11.95 33.52
C CYS A 269 3.94 11.39 33.35
N GLY A 270 4.88 12.18 32.82
CA GLY A 270 6.27 11.79 32.61
C GLY A 270 6.51 10.77 31.50
N TYR A 271 5.47 10.35 30.77
CA TYR A 271 5.60 9.39 29.68
C TYR A 271 6.38 9.97 28.49
N SER A 272 7.37 9.24 27.99
CA SER A 272 8.34 9.71 26.98
C SER A 272 8.47 8.78 25.76
N GLU A 273 7.68 7.72 25.67
CA GLU A 273 7.78 6.74 24.57
C GLU A 273 6.87 7.10 23.39
N ASN A 274 5.84 6.31 23.11
CA ASN A 274 5.02 6.44 21.90
C ASN A 274 3.83 7.36 22.14
N PHE A 275 3.96 8.62 21.71
CA PHE A 275 2.82 9.53 21.54
C PHE A 275 2.13 9.22 20.21
N ARG A 276 0.80 9.12 20.23
CA ARG A 276 0.00 8.73 19.08
C ARG A 276 -0.46 9.95 18.30
N TYR A 277 -0.10 10.06 17.03
CA TYR A 277 -0.67 11.06 16.14
C TYR A 277 -2.19 10.92 16.10
N THR A 278 -2.89 12.02 16.29
CA THR A 278 -4.36 12.06 16.23
C THR A 278 -4.78 12.11 14.76
N SER A 279 -4.73 10.94 14.12
CA SER A 279 -5.17 10.81 12.73
C SER A 279 -6.66 11.08 12.59
N SER A 280 -6.99 11.65 11.44
CA SER A 280 -8.35 11.80 10.95
C SER A 280 -9.03 10.46 10.65
N ILE A 281 -8.25 9.41 10.43
CA ILE A 281 -8.71 8.04 10.21
C ILE A 281 -8.56 7.26 11.53
N PRO A 282 -9.66 6.94 12.23
CA PRO A 282 -9.59 6.18 13.46
C PRO A 282 -9.05 4.77 13.18
N LEU A 283 -8.21 4.27 14.09
CA LEU A 283 -7.89 2.85 14.14
C LEU A 283 -9.14 2.13 14.65
N GLU A 284 -9.82 1.39 13.77
CA GLU A 284 -10.98 0.55 14.09
C GLU A 284 -10.58 -0.85 14.56
#